data_AF-A0A3C1BQW8-F1
#
_entry.id   AF-A0A3C1BQW8-F1
#
_cell.length_a   1.000
_cell.length_b   1.000
_cell.length_c   1.000
_cell.angle_alpha   90.00
_cell.angle_beta   90.00
_cell.angle_gamma   90.00
#
_symmetry.space_group_name_H-M   'P 1'
#
loop_
_entity.id
_entity.type
_entity.pdbx_description
1 polymer ?
#
loop_
_entity_poly.entity_id
_entity_poly.type
_entity_poly.pdbx_seq_one_letter_code
_entity_poly.pdbx_strand_id
1 'polypeptide(L)'
;MSFQILLVAAGGATGAVGRFLVSFIMRSSGAVGFPWATFGVNLAGCLLMGLLIGWLWRLPPGTSETVRLFVGVGLLGGFTTFSAFSLELFQLIERRDVYAAFAYGAGSLVGGLVAFAIGFYFVRAVAS
;
A
#
# COMPACT_ATOMS: atom_id res chain seq x y z
N MET A 1 17.12 2.45 19.22
CA MET A 1 17.45 2.87 17.83
C MET A 1 17.90 1.71 16.94
N SER A 2 18.99 0.99 17.24
CA SER A 2 19.48 -0.09 16.35
C SER A 2 18.45 -1.20 16.09
N PHE A 3 17.73 -1.65 17.12
CA PHE A 3 16.67 -2.65 16.97
C PHE A 3 15.49 -2.17 16.11
N GLN A 4 15.08 -0.90 16.26
CA GLN A 4 13.99 -0.30 15.47
C GLN A 4 14.36 -0.24 13.98
N ILE A 5 15.62 0.10 13.67
CA ILE A 5 16.12 0.11 12.29
C ILE A 5 16.05 -1.30 11.68
N LEU A 6 16.43 -2.34 12.44
CA LEU A 6 16.34 -3.72 11.95
C LEU A 6 14.91 -4.14 11.64
N LEU A 7 13.93 -3.75 12.47
CA LEU A 7 12.52 -4.01 12.21
C LEU A 7 12.04 -3.33 10.92
N VAL A 8 12.37 -2.05 10.75
CA VAL A 8 11.99 -1.30 9.54
C VAL A 8 12.67 -1.88 8.30
N ALA A 9 13.95 -2.25 8.39
CA ALA A 9 14.69 -2.85 7.29
C ALA A 9 14.13 -4.22 6.89
N ALA A 10 13.89 -5.10 7.87
CA ALA A 10 13.33 -6.42 7.60
C ALA A 10 11.91 -6.34 7.03
N GLY A 11 11.06 -5.50 7.60
CA GLY A 11 9.73 -5.23 7.07
C GLY A 11 9.81 -4.66 5.65
N GLY A 12 10.62 -3.62 5.45
CA GLY A 12 10.79 -2.92 4.17
C GLY A 12 11.29 -3.83 3.05
N ALA A 13 12.30 -4.67 3.32
CA ALA A 13 12.77 -5.67 2.38
C ALA A 13 11.66 -6.66 2.00
N THR A 14 10.92 -7.17 3.00
CA THR A 14 9.78 -8.08 2.79
C THR A 14 8.71 -7.42 1.92
N GLY A 15 8.32 -6.19 2.23
CA GLY A 15 7.33 -5.43 1.48
C GLY A 15 7.75 -5.18 0.02
N ALA A 16 9.00 -4.74 -0.18
CA ALA A 16 9.55 -4.48 -1.50
C ALA A 16 9.60 -5.74 -2.37
N VAL A 17 10.01 -6.88 -1.80
CA VAL A 17 9.98 -8.19 -2.48
C VAL A 17 8.54 -8.59 -2.81
N GLY A 18 7.59 -8.43 -1.88
CA GLY A 18 6.18 -8.69 -2.13
C GLY A 18 5.63 -7.88 -3.31
N ARG A 19 5.89 -6.57 -3.34
CA ARG A 19 5.52 -5.69 -4.46
C ARG A 19 6.17 -6.11 -5.77
N PHE A 20 7.45 -6.49 -5.74
CA PHE A 20 8.16 -6.99 -6.92
C PHE A 20 7.49 -8.26 -7.48
N LEU A 21 7.13 -9.21 -6.62
CA LEU A 21 6.46 -10.45 -7.02
C LEU A 21 5.08 -10.18 -7.62
N VAL A 22 4.26 -9.32 -7.00
CA VAL A 22 2.96 -8.92 -7.59
C VAL A 22 3.16 -8.30 -8.97
N SER A 23 4.13 -7.39 -9.10
CA SER A 23 4.45 -6.76 -10.38
C SER A 23 4.92 -7.77 -11.43
N PHE A 24 5.69 -8.78 -11.02
CA PHE A 24 6.15 -9.86 -11.89
C PHE A 24 4.99 -10.71 -12.41
N ILE A 25 4.09 -11.14 -11.52
CA ILE A 25 2.91 -11.95 -11.87
C ILE A 25 1.93 -11.15 -12.74
N MET A 26 1.72 -9.87 -12.45
CA MET A 26 0.81 -9.06 -13.26
C MET A 26 1.37 -8.78 -14.66
N ARG A 27 2.69 -8.63 -14.81
CA ARG A 27 3.30 -8.49 -16.14
C ARG A 27 3.07 -9.73 -17.02
N SER A 28 3.07 -10.93 -16.46
CA SER A 28 2.80 -12.15 -17.23
C SER A 28 1.33 -12.35 -17.60
N SER A 29 0.40 -11.59 -17.00
CA SER A 29 -1.03 -11.67 -17.31
C SER A 29 -1.44 -10.99 -18.63
N GLY A 30 -0.54 -10.25 -19.28
CA GLY A 30 -0.81 -9.58 -20.56
C GLY A 30 -1.73 -8.36 -20.48
N ALA A 31 -2.02 -7.84 -19.27
CA ALA A 31 -2.77 -6.60 -19.12
C ALA A 31 -1.96 -5.41 -19.67
N VAL A 32 -2.34 -4.93 -20.87
CA VAL A 32 -1.70 -3.77 -21.53
C VAL A 32 -2.51 -2.52 -21.24
N GLY A 33 -1.84 -1.40 -20.96
CA GLY A 33 -2.43 -0.06 -20.95
C GLY A 33 -2.71 0.54 -19.58
N PHE A 34 -3.03 -0.26 -18.54
CA PHE A 34 -3.27 0.26 -17.19
C PHE A 34 -2.32 -0.32 -16.14
N PRO A 35 -1.81 0.47 -15.17
CA PRO A 35 -0.81 0.03 -14.20
C PRO A 35 -1.42 -0.78 -13.04
N TRP A 36 -2.05 -1.91 -13.36
CA TRP A 36 -2.82 -2.71 -12.40
C TRP A 36 -2.00 -3.20 -11.20
N ALA A 37 -0.72 -3.52 -11.40
CA ALA A 37 0.14 -3.99 -10.33
C ALA A 37 0.31 -2.93 -9.24
N THR A 38 0.77 -1.74 -9.62
CA THR A 38 1.00 -0.62 -8.71
C THR A 38 -0.31 -0.14 -8.09
N PHE A 39 -1.38 -0.06 -8.90
CA PHE A 39 -2.73 0.24 -8.42
C PHE A 39 -3.16 -0.72 -7.31
N GLY A 40 -3.05 -2.03 -7.57
CA GLY A 40 -3.49 -3.08 -6.65
C GLY A 40 -2.69 -3.12 -5.36
N VAL A 41 -1.35 -3.04 -5.43
CA VAL A 41 -0.52 -3.04 -4.20
C VAL A 41 -0.77 -1.81 -3.34
N ASN A 42 -0.98 -0.64 -3.95
CA ASN A 42 -1.28 0.58 -3.20
C ASN A 42 -2.66 0.49 -2.53
N LEU A 43 -3.69 0.04 -3.25
CA LEU A 43 -5.04 -0.08 -2.70
C LEU A 43 -5.10 -1.13 -1.57
N ALA A 44 -4.48 -2.30 -1.79
CA ALA A 44 -4.36 -3.33 -0.77
C ALA A 44 -3.54 -2.84 0.44
N GLY A 45 -2.44 -2.13 0.21
CA GLY A 45 -1.62 -1.55 1.26
C GLY A 45 -2.38 -0.51 2.10
N CYS A 46 -3.19 0.35 1.47
CA CYS A 46 -4.07 1.28 2.18
C CYS A 46 -5.10 0.54 3.05
N LEU A 47 -5.76 -0.49 2.53
CA LEU A 47 -6.68 -1.33 3.30
C LEU A 47 -6.01 -1.97 4.52
N LEU A 48 -4.86 -2.62 4.29
CA LEU A 48 -4.08 -3.28 5.34
C LEU A 48 -3.57 -2.28 6.38
N MET A 49 -3.19 -1.07 5.97
CA MET A 49 -2.81 0.00 6.90
C MET A 49 -4.02 0.43 7.74
N GLY A 50 -5.21 0.56 7.15
CA GLY A 50 -6.44 0.85 7.89
C GLY A 50 -6.74 -0.21 8.96
N LEU A 51 -6.68 -1.49 8.59
CA LEU A 51 -6.84 -2.62 9.51
C LEU A 51 -5.79 -2.55 10.65
N LEU A 52 -4.52 -2.31 10.30
CA LEU A 52 -3.43 -2.21 11.25
C LEU A 52 -3.67 -1.09 12.26
N ILE A 53 -3.94 0.13 11.80
CA ILE A 53 -4.14 1.29 12.69
C ILE A 53 -5.38 1.09 13.58
N GLY A 54 -6.48 0.57 13.02
CA GLY A 54 -7.68 0.25 13.79
C GLY A 54 -7.42 -0.76 14.90
N TRP A 55 -6.53 -1.73 14.66
CA TRP A 55 -6.14 -2.73 15.65
C TRP A 55 -5.16 -2.19 16.69
N LEU A 56 -4.13 -1.45 16.25
CA LEU A 56 -3.10 -0.88 17.13
C LEU A 56 -3.67 0.07 18.18
N TRP A 57 -4.75 0.80 17.86
CA TRP A 57 -5.44 1.67 18.81
C TRP A 57 -6.02 0.95 20.04
N ARG A 58 -6.15 -0.38 19.98
CA ARG A 58 -6.64 -1.21 21.09
C ARG A 58 -5.54 -1.76 21.98
N LEU A 59 -4.29 -1.70 21.53
CA LEU A 59 -3.17 -2.31 22.24
C LEU A 59 -2.55 -1.34 23.25
N PRO A 60 -1.92 -1.86 24.31
CA PRO A 60 -1.07 -1.07 25.18
C PRO A 60 0.03 -0.34 24.37
N PRO A 61 0.42 0.89 24.75
CA PRO A 61 1.36 1.70 23.97
C PRO A 61 2.66 1.00 23.58
N GLY A 62 3.23 0.16 24.46
CA GLY A 62 4.52 -0.51 24.24
C GLY A 62 4.50 -1.62 23.17
N THR A 63 3.45 -2.43 23.09
CA THR A 63 3.32 -3.48 22.05
C THR A 63 2.99 -2.87 20.69
N SER A 64 2.33 -1.70 20.69
CA SER A 64 1.93 -1.03 19.46
C SER A 64 3.12 -0.57 18.62
N GLU A 65 4.25 -0.21 19.25
CA GLU A 65 5.38 0.40 18.55
C GLU A 65 6.15 -0.60 17.68
N THR A 66 6.45 -1.79 18.22
CA THR A 66 7.19 -2.83 17.48
C THR A 66 6.43 -3.25 16.21
N VAL A 67 5.12 -3.49 16.34
CA VAL A 67 4.28 -3.87 15.19
C VAL A 67 4.14 -2.70 14.22
N ARG A 68 3.97 -1.47 14.71
CA ARG A 68 3.90 -0.27 13.85
C ARG A 68 5.15 -0.10 13.01
N LEU A 69 6.34 -0.32 13.60
CA LEU A 69 7.61 -0.19 12.89
C LEU A 69 7.82 -1.31 11.87
N PHE A 70 7.61 -2.57 12.25
CA PHE A 70 7.81 -3.69 11.34
C PHE A 70 6.75 -3.74 10.24
N VAL A 71 5.46 -3.71 10.60
CA VAL A 71 4.35 -3.89 9.65
C VAL A 71 4.00 -2.57 8.96
N GLY A 72 3.76 -1.50 9.73
CA GLY A 72 3.30 -0.23 9.19
C GLY A 72 4.39 0.48 8.38
N VAL A 73 5.48 0.85 9.05
CA VAL A 73 6.57 1.62 8.43
C VAL A 73 7.39 0.74 7.49
N GLY A 74 7.78 -0.46 7.92
CA GLY A 74 8.57 -1.40 7.12
C GLY A 74 7.76 -2.04 6.00
N LEU A 75 6.97 -3.07 6.31
CA LEU A 75 6.32 -3.94 5.34
C LEU A 75 5.36 -3.18 4.42
N LEU A 76 4.37 -2.49 4.97
CA LEU A 76 3.40 -1.76 4.15
C LEU A 76 4.04 -0.57 3.43
N GLY A 77 5.03 0.09 4.05
CA GLY A 77 5.82 1.14 3.41
C GLY A 77 6.65 0.64 2.21
N GLY A 78 7.26 -0.55 2.30
CA GLY A 78 7.99 -1.17 1.18
C GLY A 78 7.09 -1.79 0.11
N PHE A 79 5.93 -2.31 0.53
CA PHE A 79 4.92 -2.94 -0.32
C PHE A 79 4.15 -1.93 -1.18
N THR A 80 3.93 -0.72 -0.68
CA THR A 80 3.32 0.38 -1.44
C THR A 80 4.38 1.26 -2.09
N THR A 81 3.98 2.07 -3.08
CA THR A 81 4.91 2.99 -3.74
C THR A 81 4.19 4.17 -4.37
N PHE A 82 4.60 5.39 -3.97
CA PHE A 82 4.16 6.62 -4.63
C PHE A 82 5.03 6.97 -5.84
N SER A 83 6.32 6.60 -5.82
CA SER A 83 7.25 6.92 -6.92
C SER A 83 6.92 6.18 -8.22
N ALA A 84 6.57 4.89 -8.15
CA ALA A 84 6.13 4.15 -9.34
C ALA A 84 4.79 4.67 -9.85
N PHE A 85 3.85 4.98 -8.95
CA PHE A 85 2.57 5.62 -9.29
C PHE A 85 2.77 6.91 -10.07
N SER A 86 3.63 7.82 -9.60
CA SER A 86 3.89 9.09 -10.27
C SER A 86 4.49 8.90 -11.66
N LEU A 87 5.43 7.97 -11.82
CA LEU A 87 6.04 7.65 -13.11
C LEU A 87 5.00 7.10 -14.09
N GLU A 88 4.18 6.13 -13.66
CA GLU A 88 3.17 5.50 -14.50
C GLU A 88 2.05 6.48 -14.88
N LEU A 89 1.60 7.30 -13.92
CA LEU A 89 0.61 8.36 -14.18
C LEU A 89 1.16 9.36 -15.21
N PHE A 90 2.42 9.79 -15.06
CA PHE A 90 3.07 10.67 -16.02
C PHE A 90 3.18 10.02 -17.41
N GLN A 91 3.51 8.73 -17.49
CA GLN A 91 3.56 8.00 -18.76
C GLN A 91 2.19 7.92 -19.46
N LEU A 92 1.09 7.78 -18.71
CA LEU A 92 -0.26 7.80 -19.27
C LEU A 92 -0.60 9.19 -19.85
N ILE A 93 -0.22 10.25 -19.14
CA ILE A 93 -0.38 11.64 -19.60
C ILE A 93 0.41 11.89 -20.89
N GLU A 94 1.68 11.48 -20.93
CA GLU A 94 2.56 11.62 -22.10
C GLU A 94 2.01 10.88 -23.33
N ARG A 95 1.39 9.72 -23.12
CA ARG A 95 0.73 8.94 -24.18
C ARG A 95 -0.64 9.50 -24.59
N ARG A 96 -1.07 10.62 -24.01
CA ARG A 96 -2.38 11.26 -24.23
C ARG A 96 -3.57 10.35 -23.88
N ASP A 97 -3.36 9.32 -23.06
CA ASP A 97 -4.44 8.47 -22.55
C ASP A 97 -5.07 9.12 -21.31
N VAL A 98 -5.86 10.15 -21.57
CA VAL A 98 -6.44 11.02 -20.53
C VAL A 98 -7.40 10.24 -19.63
N TYR A 99 -8.12 9.26 -20.20
CA TYR A 99 -9.05 8.42 -19.47
C TYR A 99 -8.32 7.51 -18.48
N ALA A 100 -7.29 6.80 -18.94
CA ALA A 100 -6.50 5.93 -18.06
C ALA A 100 -5.75 6.75 -17.00
N ALA A 101 -5.18 7.90 -17.37
CA ALA A 101 -4.50 8.78 -16.42
C ALA A 101 -5.45 9.27 -15.31
N PHE A 102 -6.65 9.74 -15.67
CA PHE A 102 -7.64 10.17 -14.70
C PHE A 102 -8.12 9.03 -13.80
N ALA A 103 -8.46 7.88 -14.39
CA ALA A 103 -8.89 6.71 -13.64
C ALA A 103 -7.80 6.21 -12.67
N TYR A 104 -6.54 6.19 -13.12
CA TYR A 104 -5.42 5.75 -12.30
C TYR A 104 -5.11 6.74 -11.18
N GLY A 105 -5.06 8.03 -11.47
CA GLY A 105 -4.82 9.10 -10.50
C GLY A 105 -5.93 9.20 -9.45
N ALA A 106 -7.16 9.40 -9.88
CA ALA A 106 -8.31 9.53 -8.99
C ALA A 106 -8.60 8.23 -8.24
N GLY A 107 -8.52 7.08 -8.92
CA GLY A 107 -8.72 5.77 -8.31
C GLY A 107 -7.68 5.48 -7.23
N SER A 108 -6.41 5.84 -7.44
CA SER A 108 -5.37 5.61 -6.44
C SER A 108 -5.57 6.50 -5.20
N LEU A 109 -5.93 7.77 -5.38
CA LEU A 109 -6.13 8.71 -4.26
C LEU A 109 -7.44 8.43 -3.51
N VAL A 110 -8.57 8.45 -4.20
CA VAL A 110 -9.89 8.26 -3.60
C VAL A 110 -10.08 6.82 -3.17
N GLY A 111 -9.73 5.86 -4.03
CA GLY A 111 -9.79 4.45 -3.70
C GLY A 111 -8.88 4.10 -2.53
N GLY A 112 -7.64 4.62 -2.50
CA GLY A 112 -6.73 4.43 -1.37
C GLY A 112 -7.32 4.93 -0.04
N LEU A 113 -7.88 6.14 -0.03
CA LEU A 113 -8.53 6.69 1.15
C LEU A 113 -9.74 5.86 1.61
N VAL A 114 -10.59 5.45 0.66
CA VAL A 114 -11.77 4.61 0.94
C VAL A 114 -11.32 3.24 1.46
N ALA A 115 -10.33 2.61 0.85
CA ALA A 115 -9.78 1.33 1.29
C ALA A 115 -9.23 1.40 2.72
N PHE A 116 -8.47 2.45 3.04
CA PHE A 116 -8.01 2.71 4.40
C PHE A 116 -9.19 2.86 5.37
N ALA A 117 -10.18 3.68 5.03
CA ALA A 117 -11.35 3.91 5.87
C ALA A 117 -12.13 2.61 6.12
N ILE A 118 -12.34 1.80 5.08
CA ILE A 118 -12.97 0.48 5.19
C ILE A 118 -12.22 -0.39 6.20
N GLY A 119 -10.89 -0.52 6.06
CA GLY A 119 -10.09 -1.32 6.99
C GLY A 119 -10.19 -0.81 8.43
N PHE A 120 -10.05 0.50 8.62
CA PHE A 120 -10.11 1.11 9.94
C PHE A 120 -11.48 0.91 10.63
N TYR A 121 -12.58 1.20 9.92
CA TYR A 121 -13.92 1.08 10.48
C TYR A 121 -14.37 -0.38 10.63
N PHE A 122 -13.93 -1.28 9.75
CA PHE A 122 -14.17 -2.72 9.88
C PHE A 122 -13.66 -3.23 11.24
N VAL A 123 -12.40 -2.91 11.58
CA VAL A 123 -11.84 -3.34 12.87
C VAL A 123 -12.63 -2.74 14.04
N ARG A 124 -13.03 -1.47 13.94
CA ARG A 124 -13.84 -0.81 14.98
C ARG A 124 -15.20 -1.49 15.17
N ALA A 125 -15.88 -1.86 14.09
CA ALA A 125 -17.20 -2.48 14.14
C ALA A 125 -17.18 -3.93 14.65
N VAL A 126 -16.12 -4.69 14.37
CA VAL A 126 -16.04 -6.12 14.78
C VAL A 126 -15.64 -6.30 16.24
N ALA A 127 -15.04 -5.29 16.86
CA ALA A 127 -14.71 -5.36 18.29
C ALA A 127 -15.25 -4.16 19.07
N SER A 128 -16.46 -3.75 18.70
CA SER A 128 -17.42 -3.08 19.58
C SER A 128 -18.21 -4.11 20.36
#